data_AF-Q4LAH3-F1
#
_entry.id   AF-Q4LAH3-F1
#
_cell.length_a   1.000
_cell.length_b   1.000
_cell.length_c   1.000
_cell.angle_alpha   90.00
_cell.angle_beta   90.00
_cell.angle_gamma   90.00
#
_symmetry.space_group_name_H-M   'P 1'
#
loop_
_entity.id
_entity.type
_entity.pdbx_description
1 polymer ?
#
loop_
_entity_poly.entity_id
_entity_poly.type
_entity_poly.pdbx_seq_one_letter_code
_entity_poly.pdbx_strand_id
1 'polypeptide(L)'
;MIGAGYFDSHQLSKEILEVQKLTQAPFAVNLFTPNDIKYDKKQIEQMNTKLKPYREALGLSTPKNSTVKEKEKFEDAIEVIESLKVPIIAFTFGIPNQNIIKRLHNAGKILIGTATSVEEAVENENAGMDIVVAQGYEAGGHRGSFTTINGEFPLVGTLSLVPQIVDNVSIPVIAAGGIMDGRGLVASLALGAGAAQLGTAYLTTNESGADDKIKNEIIESSETDTILTNVFSGKLARGIMNEFVHNMNLYSKQVPPYPLQNQLTTQIRKSALEKGYTEWTHIWSGQSTRLADTVDAAQLTKNIINDAVKIINNK
;
A
#
# COMPACT_ATOMS: atom_id res chain seq x y z
N MET A 1 5.14 10.73 1.61
CA MET A 1 3.91 10.47 0.81
C MET A 1 2.77 10.21 1.77
N ILE A 2 1.60 10.80 1.55
CA ILE A 2 0.38 10.49 2.31
C ILE A 2 -0.32 9.30 1.65
N GLY A 3 -0.53 8.21 2.39
CA GLY A 3 -1.32 7.07 1.94
C GLY A 3 -2.81 7.31 2.16
N ALA A 4 -3.52 7.81 1.15
CA ALA A 4 -4.90 8.29 1.28
C ALA A 4 -5.97 7.30 0.78
N GLY A 5 -5.61 6.06 0.44
CA GLY A 5 -6.52 5.06 -0.11
C GLY A 5 -7.74 4.71 0.76
N TYR A 6 -7.73 5.07 2.05
CA TYR A 6 -8.86 4.88 2.98
C TYR A 6 -9.51 6.17 3.47
N PHE A 7 -8.99 7.32 3.08
CA PHE A 7 -9.43 8.60 3.63
C PHE A 7 -10.73 9.06 2.96
N ASP A 8 -11.55 9.78 3.73
CA ASP A 8 -12.53 10.67 3.14
C ASP A 8 -11.89 12.04 2.83
N SER A 9 -12.63 12.89 2.13
CA SER A 9 -12.15 14.21 1.70
C SER A 9 -11.76 15.12 2.86
N HIS A 10 -12.47 15.03 3.99
CA HIS A 10 -12.16 15.82 5.18
C HIS A 10 -10.82 15.39 5.81
N GLN A 11 -10.63 14.09 6.04
CA GLN A 11 -9.39 13.55 6.58
C GLN A 11 -8.22 13.83 5.63
N LEU A 12 -8.40 13.66 4.32
CA LEU A 12 -7.37 13.97 3.33
C LEU A 12 -6.96 15.45 3.35
N SER A 13 -7.94 16.36 3.36
CA SER A 13 -7.69 17.80 3.43
C SER A 13 -6.89 18.18 4.67
N LYS A 14 -7.27 17.63 5.83
CA LYS A 14 -6.57 17.83 7.09
C LYS A 14 -5.10 17.40 7.00
N GLU A 15 -4.83 16.17 6.53
CA GLU A 15 -3.45 15.64 6.44
C GLU A 15 -2.58 16.43 5.46
N ILE A 16 -3.15 16.85 4.31
CA ILE A 16 -2.44 17.70 3.36
C ILE A 16 -2.05 19.03 3.98
N LEU A 17 -2.99 19.68 4.68
CA LEU A 17 -2.74 20.96 5.34
C LEU A 17 -1.69 20.85 6.46
N GLU A 18 -1.68 19.74 7.21
CA GLU A 18 -0.64 19.50 8.22
C GLU A 18 0.74 19.35 7.59
N VAL A 19 0.88 18.58 6.50
CA VAL A 19 2.17 18.47 5.80
C VAL A 19 2.64 19.82 5.25
N GLN A 20 1.74 20.62 4.68
CA GLN A 20 2.07 21.95 4.15
C GLN A 20 2.49 22.97 5.22
N LYS A 21 2.04 22.79 6.48
CA LYS A 21 2.54 23.59 7.60
C LYS A 21 3.97 23.22 7.99
N LEU A 22 4.34 21.95 7.82
CA LEU A 22 5.63 21.41 8.25
C LEU A 22 6.74 21.57 7.21
N THR A 23 6.40 21.65 5.92
CA THR A 23 7.41 21.74 4.85
C THR A 23 6.90 22.43 3.58
N GLN A 24 7.83 23.06 2.86
CA GLN A 24 7.64 23.58 1.50
C GLN A 24 8.18 22.61 0.43
N ALA A 25 8.83 21.52 0.85
CA ALA A 25 9.33 20.49 -0.07
C ALA A 25 8.16 19.73 -0.73
N PRO A 26 8.33 19.23 -1.96
CA PRO A 26 7.29 18.47 -2.64
C PRO A 26 6.97 17.18 -1.88
N PHE A 27 5.69 16.81 -1.86
CA PHE A 27 5.21 15.53 -1.36
C PHE A 27 4.15 14.95 -2.29
N ALA A 28 3.95 13.64 -2.19
CA ALA A 28 2.96 12.90 -2.95
C ALA A 28 1.76 12.49 -2.09
N VAL A 29 0.59 12.38 -2.71
CA VAL A 29 -0.60 11.71 -2.17
C VAL A 29 -0.88 10.47 -3.00
N ASN A 30 -1.05 9.31 -2.35
CA ASN A 30 -1.40 8.05 -3.00
C ASN A 30 -2.89 7.75 -2.86
N LEU A 31 -3.57 7.49 -3.98
CA LEU A 31 -4.96 7.10 -4.06
C LEU A 31 -5.12 5.67 -4.58
N PHE A 32 -6.22 5.03 -4.20
CA PHE A 32 -6.64 3.76 -4.77
C PHE A 32 -7.62 4.00 -5.91
N THR A 33 -7.28 3.51 -7.09
CA THR A 33 -8.15 3.60 -8.26
C THR A 33 -9.35 2.68 -8.06
N PRO A 34 -10.60 3.20 -8.14
CA PRO A 34 -11.81 2.40 -7.94
C PRO A 34 -11.97 1.32 -9.01
N ASN A 35 -12.44 0.14 -8.59
CA ASN A 35 -12.85 -0.94 -9.49
C ASN A 35 -14.37 -1.12 -9.50
N ASP A 36 -14.93 -1.45 -10.66
CA ASP A 36 -16.36 -1.69 -10.86
C ASP A 36 -16.77 -3.10 -10.43
N ILE A 37 -16.77 -3.33 -9.12
CA ILE A 37 -17.15 -4.62 -8.54
C ILE A 37 -18.59 -4.55 -8.04
N LYS A 38 -19.43 -5.47 -8.53
CA LYS A 38 -20.78 -5.70 -8.01
C LYS A 38 -20.71 -6.70 -6.87
N TYR A 39 -21.41 -6.40 -5.77
CA TYR A 39 -21.42 -7.24 -4.57
C TYR A 39 -22.71 -8.02 -4.46
N ASP A 40 -22.59 -9.30 -4.10
CA ASP A 40 -23.72 -10.15 -3.78
C ASP A 40 -24.06 -10.08 -2.29
N LYS A 41 -25.33 -9.85 -1.96
CA LYS A 41 -25.84 -9.88 -0.58
C LYS A 41 -25.52 -11.21 0.11
N LYS A 42 -25.54 -12.32 -0.64
CA LYS A 42 -25.22 -13.65 -0.10
C LYS A 42 -23.78 -13.74 0.38
N GLN A 43 -22.82 -13.12 -0.32
CA GLN A 43 -21.42 -13.07 0.10
C GLN A 43 -21.26 -12.29 1.42
N ILE A 44 -22.02 -11.21 1.59
CA ILE A 44 -22.05 -10.41 2.82
C ILE A 44 -22.56 -11.25 4.00
N GLU A 45 -23.68 -11.95 3.82
CA GLU A 45 -24.29 -12.79 4.86
C GLU A 45 -23.38 -13.97 5.26
N GLN A 46 -22.80 -14.65 4.26
CA GLN A 46 -21.85 -15.75 4.48
C GLN A 46 -20.63 -15.27 5.27
N MET A 47 -20.02 -14.17 4.85
CA MET A 47 -18.86 -13.63 5.53
C MET A 47 -19.19 -13.10 6.94
N ASN A 48 -20.35 -12.46 7.12
CA ASN A 48 -20.80 -12.04 8.45
C ASN A 48 -20.98 -13.22 9.41
N THR A 49 -21.39 -14.39 8.92
CA THR A 49 -21.44 -15.62 9.71
C THR A 49 -20.05 -16.04 10.16
N LYS A 50 -19.03 -15.94 9.30
CA LYS A 50 -17.64 -16.26 9.64
C LYS A 50 -17.00 -15.26 10.61
N LEU A 51 -17.36 -13.98 10.49
CA LEU A 51 -16.86 -12.91 11.35
C LEU A 51 -17.60 -12.78 12.68
N LYS A 52 -18.72 -13.49 12.86
CA LYS A 52 -19.56 -13.42 14.06
C LYS A 52 -18.80 -13.70 15.36
N PRO A 53 -17.95 -14.74 15.48
CA PRO A 53 -17.23 -15.02 16.73
C PRO A 53 -16.33 -13.85 17.18
N TYR A 54 -15.61 -13.22 16.25
CA TYR A 54 -14.79 -12.04 16.56
C TYR A 54 -15.64 -10.85 17.03
N ARG A 55 -16.81 -10.64 16.42
CA ARG A 55 -17.72 -9.57 16.83
C ARG A 55 -18.28 -9.81 18.22
N GLU A 56 -18.70 -11.04 18.52
CA GLU A 56 -19.20 -11.41 19.85
C GLU A 56 -18.11 -11.22 20.92
N ALA A 57 -16.88 -11.69 20.65
CA ALA A 57 -15.75 -11.51 21.56
C ALA A 57 -15.39 -10.03 21.79
N LEU A 58 -15.58 -9.17 20.79
CA LEU A 58 -15.29 -7.73 20.89
C LEU A 58 -16.48 -6.89 21.40
N GLY A 59 -17.68 -7.47 21.49
CA GLY A 59 -18.90 -6.74 21.84
C GLY A 59 -19.45 -5.86 20.71
N LEU A 60 -19.22 -6.25 19.46
CA LEU A 60 -19.61 -5.50 18.25
C LEU A 60 -20.91 -6.03 17.64
N SER A 61 -21.72 -5.14 17.08
CA SER A 61 -22.90 -5.52 16.29
C SER A 61 -22.53 -5.83 14.83
N THR A 62 -23.32 -6.67 14.16
CA THR A 62 -23.20 -6.87 12.71
C THR A 62 -23.56 -5.59 11.94
N PRO A 63 -22.73 -5.15 10.98
CA PRO A 63 -23.04 -3.97 10.16
C PRO A 63 -24.36 -4.15 9.40
N LYS A 64 -25.24 -3.14 9.46
CA LYS A 64 -26.58 -3.22 8.84
C LYS A 64 -26.56 -3.05 7.32
N ASN A 65 -25.58 -2.34 6.75
CA ASN A 65 -25.40 -2.14 5.31
C ASN A 65 -23.95 -1.76 4.99
N SER A 66 -23.44 -2.22 3.85
CA SER A 66 -22.17 -1.80 3.26
C SER A 66 -22.45 -1.12 1.92
N THR A 67 -22.50 0.21 1.88
CA THR A 67 -22.54 0.96 0.62
C THR A 67 -21.11 1.32 0.21
N VAL A 68 -20.71 0.84 -0.96
CA VAL A 68 -19.39 1.11 -1.52
C VAL A 68 -19.50 2.35 -2.41
N LYS A 69 -18.85 3.45 -2.01
CA LYS A 69 -18.86 4.75 -2.69
C LYS A 69 -17.45 5.16 -3.16
N GLU A 70 -16.67 4.19 -3.62
CA GLU A 70 -15.25 4.43 -3.95
C GLU A 70 -15.09 5.44 -5.09
N LYS A 71 -15.97 5.44 -6.10
CA LYS A 71 -15.92 6.41 -7.20
C LYS A 71 -16.14 7.84 -6.71
N GLU A 72 -17.18 8.06 -5.91
CA GLU A 72 -17.47 9.38 -5.31
C GLU A 72 -16.30 9.84 -4.45
N LYS A 73 -15.80 8.99 -3.55
CA LYS A 73 -14.65 9.31 -2.69
C LYS A 73 -13.38 9.61 -3.48
N PHE A 74 -13.15 8.88 -4.58
CA PHE A 74 -11.98 9.07 -5.42
C PHE A 74 -12.03 10.42 -6.13
N GLU A 75 -13.18 10.79 -6.72
CA GLU A 75 -13.37 12.12 -7.33
C GLU A 75 -13.24 13.24 -6.30
N ASP A 76 -13.87 13.10 -5.13
CA ASP A 76 -13.74 14.07 -4.03
C ASP A 76 -12.26 14.25 -3.61
N ALA A 77 -11.48 13.15 -3.57
CA ALA A 77 -10.06 13.20 -3.25
C ALA A 77 -9.24 13.93 -4.31
N ILE A 78 -9.55 13.75 -5.59
CA ILE A 78 -8.93 14.50 -6.70
C ILE A 78 -9.20 16.00 -6.55
N GLU A 79 -10.44 16.40 -6.24
CA GLU A 79 -10.78 17.80 -6.02
C GLU A 79 -10.02 18.43 -4.84
N VAL A 80 -9.89 17.69 -3.73
CA VAL A 80 -9.09 18.13 -2.57
C VAL A 80 -7.62 18.31 -2.95
N ILE A 81 -7.04 17.36 -3.69
CA ILE A 81 -5.65 17.41 -4.14
C ILE A 81 -5.37 18.60 -5.06
N GLU A 82 -6.27 18.87 -5.99
CA GLU A 82 -6.16 20.01 -6.90
C GLU A 82 -6.27 21.34 -6.16
N SER A 83 -7.30 21.48 -5.31
CA SER A 83 -7.55 22.70 -4.55
C SER A 83 -6.41 23.05 -3.61
N LEU A 84 -5.83 22.05 -2.95
CA LEU A 84 -4.67 22.20 -2.06
C LEU A 84 -3.33 22.14 -2.79
N LYS A 85 -3.33 22.09 -4.13
CA LYS A 85 -2.14 22.18 -4.98
C LYS A 85 -1.05 21.15 -4.65
N VAL A 86 -1.42 19.94 -4.27
CA VAL A 86 -0.44 18.85 -4.11
C VAL A 86 0.25 18.60 -5.46
N PRO A 87 1.59 18.49 -5.52
CA PRO A 87 2.31 18.44 -6.80
C PRO A 87 2.38 17.04 -7.44
N ILE A 88 2.33 15.99 -6.62
CA ILE A 88 2.56 14.60 -7.06
C ILE A 88 1.39 13.72 -6.60
N ILE A 89 0.88 12.88 -7.50
CA ILE A 89 -0.22 11.96 -7.21
C ILE A 89 0.19 10.57 -7.63
N ALA A 90 0.09 9.61 -6.72
CA ALA A 90 0.32 8.21 -7.01
C ALA A 90 -1.00 7.44 -7.05
N PHE A 91 -1.09 6.46 -7.95
CA PHE A 91 -2.24 5.59 -8.11
C PHE A 91 -1.84 4.13 -7.88
N THR A 92 -2.64 3.45 -7.07
CA THR A 92 -2.53 2.00 -6.83
C THR A 92 -3.83 1.31 -7.23
N PHE A 93 -3.78 0.01 -7.57
CA PHE A 93 -4.92 -0.82 -7.98
C PHE A 93 -5.48 -0.52 -9.37
N GLY A 94 -4.75 0.25 -10.17
CA GLY A 94 -5.08 0.52 -11.55
C GLY A 94 -4.84 1.95 -11.94
N ILE A 95 -5.27 2.25 -13.16
CA ILE A 95 -5.04 3.51 -13.83
C ILE A 95 -6.36 4.32 -13.82
N PRO A 96 -6.36 5.59 -13.38
CA PRO A 96 -7.53 6.45 -13.48
C PRO A 96 -7.95 6.65 -14.94
N ASN A 97 -9.21 7.04 -15.17
CA ASN A 97 -9.69 7.27 -16.53
C ASN A 97 -8.90 8.40 -17.24
N GLN A 98 -8.88 8.36 -18.57
CA GLN A 98 -8.06 9.30 -19.36
C GLN A 98 -8.44 10.78 -19.17
N ASN A 99 -9.69 11.07 -18.80
CA ASN A 99 -10.12 12.44 -18.55
C ASN A 99 -9.47 12.99 -17.27
N ILE A 100 -9.36 12.17 -16.23
CA ILE A 100 -8.66 12.51 -14.98
C ILE A 100 -7.17 12.71 -15.24
N ILE A 101 -6.52 11.81 -15.99
CA ILE A 101 -5.09 11.95 -16.34
C ILE A 101 -4.85 13.28 -17.07
N LYS A 102 -5.62 13.58 -18.12
CA LYS A 102 -5.52 14.85 -18.86
C LYS A 102 -5.77 16.07 -17.98
N ARG A 103 -6.79 16.02 -17.12
CA ARG A 103 -7.13 17.09 -16.17
C ARG A 103 -5.95 17.38 -15.25
N LEU A 104 -5.35 16.34 -14.66
CA LEU A 104 -4.22 16.50 -13.73
C LEU A 104 -2.95 16.99 -14.44
N HIS A 105 -2.65 16.53 -15.66
CA HIS A 105 -1.55 17.08 -16.46
C HIS A 105 -1.75 18.56 -16.79
N ASN A 106 -2.97 18.96 -17.18
CA ASN A 106 -3.29 20.37 -17.41
C ASN A 106 -3.12 21.23 -16.15
N ALA A 107 -3.26 20.62 -14.97
CA ALA A 107 -2.99 21.24 -13.67
C ALA A 107 -1.52 21.14 -13.22
N GLY A 108 -0.62 20.65 -14.09
CA GLY A 108 0.82 20.55 -13.85
C GLY A 108 1.23 19.51 -12.81
N LYS A 109 0.43 18.44 -12.64
CA LYS A 109 0.70 17.37 -11.66
C LYS A 109 1.63 16.31 -12.26
N ILE A 110 2.49 15.75 -11.42
CA ILE A 110 3.27 14.54 -11.75
C ILE A 110 2.45 13.32 -11.30
N LEU A 111 2.26 12.36 -12.19
CA LEU A 111 1.47 11.16 -11.96
C LEU A 111 2.37 9.92 -11.85
N ILE A 112 2.13 9.12 -10.81
CA ILE A 112 2.87 7.90 -10.55
C ILE A 112 1.91 6.71 -10.62
N GLY A 113 2.22 5.74 -11.49
CA GLY A 113 1.53 4.45 -11.56
C GLY A 113 2.20 3.40 -10.69
N THR A 114 1.46 2.39 -10.23
CA THR A 114 2.04 1.19 -9.58
C THR A 114 1.89 -0.01 -10.51
N ALA A 115 2.97 -0.78 -10.69
CA ALA A 115 2.99 -1.99 -11.50
C ALA A 115 3.64 -3.15 -10.75
N THR A 116 3.17 -4.36 -11.05
CA THR A 116 3.63 -5.63 -10.46
C THR A 116 4.06 -6.65 -11.51
N SER A 117 3.92 -6.30 -12.79
CA SER A 117 4.45 -7.00 -13.96
C SER A 117 4.92 -5.99 -15.01
N VAL A 118 5.58 -6.47 -16.05
CA VAL A 118 6.00 -5.63 -17.19
C VAL A 118 4.79 -5.09 -17.94
N GLU A 119 3.77 -5.92 -18.15
CA GLU A 119 2.53 -5.54 -18.83
C GLU A 119 1.83 -4.38 -18.11
N GLU A 120 1.72 -4.44 -16.78
CA GLU A 120 1.14 -3.34 -16.00
C GLU A 120 1.97 -2.06 -16.09
N ALA A 121 3.30 -2.15 -16.18
CA ALA A 121 4.16 -0.98 -16.32
C ALA A 121 3.98 -0.31 -17.70
N VAL A 122 3.93 -1.11 -18.76
CA VAL A 122 3.63 -0.67 -20.12
C VAL A 122 2.23 -0.04 -20.20
N GLU A 123 1.24 -0.61 -19.52
CA GLU A 123 -0.10 -0.01 -19.45
C GLU A 123 -0.09 1.36 -18.75
N ASN A 124 0.66 1.51 -17.65
CA ASN A 124 0.81 2.81 -16.98
C ASN A 124 1.47 3.85 -17.89
N GLU A 125 2.54 3.49 -18.60
CA GLU A 125 3.20 4.38 -19.56
C GLU A 125 2.25 4.78 -20.70
N ASN A 126 1.57 3.81 -21.31
CA ASN A 126 0.63 4.06 -22.42
C ASN A 126 -0.54 4.95 -22.01
N ALA A 127 -0.99 4.88 -20.74
CA ALA A 127 -2.01 5.77 -20.21
C ALA A 127 -1.51 7.22 -19.99
N GLY A 128 -0.20 7.39 -19.91
CA GLY A 128 0.47 8.67 -19.71
C GLY A 128 0.89 8.93 -18.27
N MET A 129 1.20 7.91 -17.46
CA MET A 129 1.88 8.14 -16.18
C MET A 129 3.31 8.67 -16.42
N ASP A 130 3.78 9.56 -15.56
CA ASP A 130 5.13 10.13 -15.67
C ASP A 130 6.20 9.21 -15.08
N ILE A 131 5.83 8.38 -14.10
CA ILE A 131 6.73 7.50 -13.34
C ILE A 131 5.97 6.20 -13.02
N VAL A 132 6.68 5.07 -12.98
CA VAL A 132 6.12 3.80 -12.52
C VAL A 132 6.85 3.25 -11.29
N VAL A 133 6.10 2.86 -10.27
CA VAL A 133 6.59 2.08 -9.12
C VAL A 133 6.54 0.61 -9.48
N ALA A 134 7.71 -0.03 -9.60
CA ALA A 134 7.88 -1.46 -9.73
C ALA A 134 7.79 -2.12 -8.35
N GLN A 135 6.59 -2.58 -7.99
CA GLN A 135 6.31 -3.18 -6.69
C GLN A 135 6.56 -4.69 -6.73
N GLY A 136 7.70 -5.15 -6.22
CA GLY A 136 8.02 -6.59 -6.14
C GLY A 136 7.25 -7.33 -5.06
N TYR A 137 7.29 -8.66 -5.13
CA TYR A 137 6.63 -9.61 -4.23
C TYR A 137 6.95 -9.39 -2.73
N GLU A 138 8.13 -8.87 -2.44
CA GLU A 138 8.65 -8.61 -1.10
C GLU A 138 7.94 -7.45 -0.39
N ALA A 139 7.23 -6.60 -1.14
CA ALA A 139 6.58 -5.41 -0.60
C ALA A 139 5.49 -5.73 0.44
N GLY A 140 5.45 -4.92 1.50
CA GLY A 140 4.42 -4.94 2.53
C GLY A 140 3.11 -4.30 2.07
N GLY A 141 2.01 -4.64 2.75
CA GLY A 141 0.69 -4.10 2.43
C GLY A 141 0.14 -4.64 1.12
N HIS A 142 -0.84 -3.94 0.55
CA HIS A 142 -1.54 -4.41 -0.64
C HIS A 142 -0.65 -4.58 -1.86
N ARG A 143 -0.86 -5.68 -2.58
CA ARG A 143 -0.40 -5.83 -3.96
C ARG A 143 -1.12 -4.82 -4.83
N GLY A 144 -0.34 -4.01 -5.56
CA GLY A 144 -0.82 -2.95 -6.42
C GLY A 144 -1.44 -3.45 -7.73
N SER A 145 -1.31 -4.75 -8.01
CA SER A 145 -1.75 -5.40 -9.24
C SER A 145 -3.19 -5.06 -9.60
N PHE A 146 -3.43 -4.81 -10.87
CA PHE A 146 -4.73 -4.50 -11.46
C PHE A 146 -5.04 -5.35 -12.69
N THR A 147 -4.07 -6.12 -13.20
CA THR A 147 -4.28 -7.19 -14.16
C THR A 147 -4.15 -8.56 -13.49
N THR A 148 -4.70 -9.59 -14.14
CA THR A 148 -4.54 -10.99 -13.73
C THR A 148 -4.04 -11.82 -14.90
N ILE A 149 -3.07 -12.68 -14.67
CA ILE A 149 -2.54 -13.63 -15.65
C ILE A 149 -3.06 -15.02 -15.24
N ASN A 150 -3.77 -15.70 -16.14
CA ASN A 150 -4.41 -17.00 -15.86
C ASN A 150 -5.32 -17.01 -14.60
N GLY A 151 -5.93 -15.86 -14.29
CA GLY A 151 -6.80 -15.70 -13.12
C GLY A 151 -6.08 -15.40 -11.81
N GLU A 152 -4.75 -15.26 -11.82
CA GLU A 152 -3.94 -14.93 -10.63
C GLU A 152 -3.24 -13.58 -10.77
N PHE A 153 -2.97 -12.92 -9.64
CA PHE A 153 -2.17 -11.69 -9.64
C PHE A 153 -0.69 -12.02 -9.88
N PRO A 154 0.07 -11.17 -10.61
CA PRO A 154 1.50 -11.34 -10.77
C PRO A 154 2.25 -11.31 -9.42
N LEU A 155 3.16 -12.27 -9.21
CA LEU A 155 3.97 -12.42 -8.01
C LEU A 155 5.48 -12.48 -8.36
N VAL A 156 5.99 -11.40 -8.97
CA VAL A 156 7.40 -11.29 -9.37
C VAL A 156 8.22 -10.58 -8.28
N GLY A 157 9.37 -11.14 -7.89
CA GLY A 157 10.28 -10.53 -6.91
C GLY A 157 10.98 -9.28 -7.43
N THR A 158 11.36 -8.37 -6.54
CA THR A 158 11.91 -7.04 -6.86
C THR A 158 13.18 -7.15 -7.73
N LEU A 159 14.08 -8.07 -7.38
CA LEU A 159 15.32 -8.31 -8.13
C LEU A 159 15.05 -8.65 -9.61
N SER A 160 14.01 -9.43 -9.89
CA SER A 160 13.63 -9.83 -11.25
C SER A 160 12.75 -8.77 -11.92
N LEU A 161 11.82 -8.18 -11.19
CA LEU A 161 10.81 -7.27 -11.72
C LEU A 161 11.42 -5.96 -12.24
N VAL A 162 12.28 -5.33 -11.43
CA VAL A 162 12.82 -4.00 -11.71
C VAL A 162 13.54 -3.91 -13.06
N PRO A 163 14.58 -4.72 -13.36
CA PRO A 163 15.33 -4.57 -14.61
C PRO A 163 14.45 -4.87 -15.83
N GLN A 164 13.54 -5.84 -15.73
CA GLN A 164 12.61 -6.15 -16.82
C GLN A 164 11.65 -5.01 -17.12
N ILE A 165 11.15 -4.31 -16.09
CA ILE A 165 10.34 -3.10 -16.31
C ILE A 165 11.19 -2.01 -16.95
N VAL A 166 12.40 -1.74 -16.40
CA VAL A 166 13.31 -0.70 -16.91
C VAL A 166 13.61 -0.90 -18.41
N ASP A 167 13.80 -2.14 -18.86
CA ASP A 167 14.07 -2.45 -20.27
C ASP A 167 12.85 -2.29 -21.20
N ASN A 168 11.64 -2.16 -20.66
CA ASN A 168 10.39 -2.18 -21.43
C ASN A 168 9.57 -0.88 -21.34
N VAL A 169 10.00 0.10 -20.55
CA VAL A 169 9.37 1.43 -20.49
C VAL A 169 10.41 2.53 -20.67
N SER A 170 9.98 3.69 -21.17
CA SER A 170 10.82 4.89 -21.30
C SER A 170 10.72 5.83 -20.10
N ILE A 171 9.64 5.73 -19.32
CA ILE A 171 9.46 6.53 -18.09
C ILE A 171 10.33 6.05 -16.92
N PRO A 172 10.73 6.93 -15.99
CA PRO A 172 11.48 6.55 -14.80
C PRO A 172 10.79 5.46 -13.95
N VAL A 173 11.60 4.54 -13.42
CA VAL A 173 11.16 3.43 -12.58
C VAL A 173 11.59 3.65 -11.13
N ILE A 174 10.66 3.47 -10.18
CA ILE A 174 10.94 3.44 -8.74
C ILE A 174 10.84 2.00 -8.25
N ALA A 175 11.91 1.45 -7.67
CA ALA A 175 11.89 0.11 -7.10
C ALA A 175 11.16 0.11 -5.73
N ALA A 176 10.28 -0.85 -5.48
CA ALA A 176 9.60 -1.00 -4.19
C ALA A 176 9.47 -2.47 -3.78
N GLY A 177 9.86 -2.78 -2.54
CA GLY A 177 9.75 -4.13 -1.96
C GLY A 177 11.07 -4.63 -1.39
N GLY A 178 11.10 -4.97 -0.10
CA GLY A 178 12.31 -5.48 0.58
C GLY A 178 13.46 -4.48 0.78
N ILE A 179 13.28 -3.21 0.37
CA ILE A 179 14.29 -2.16 0.50
C ILE A 179 14.18 -1.53 1.89
N MET A 180 15.23 -1.65 2.70
CA MET A 180 15.24 -1.17 4.09
C MET A 180 16.39 -0.21 4.42
N ASP A 181 17.49 -0.27 3.66
CA ASP A 181 18.72 0.47 3.94
C ASP A 181 19.48 0.87 2.65
N GLY A 182 20.69 1.40 2.80
CA GLY A 182 21.54 1.81 1.68
C GLY A 182 21.95 0.66 0.75
N ARG A 183 22.02 -0.59 1.22
CA ARG A 183 22.34 -1.76 0.37
C ARG A 183 21.19 -2.02 -0.60
N GLY A 184 19.96 -2.00 -0.09
CA GLY A 184 18.76 -2.14 -0.93
C GLY A 184 18.62 -0.99 -1.92
N LEU A 185 18.96 0.24 -1.52
CA LEU A 185 18.97 1.38 -2.44
C LEU A 185 20.00 1.19 -3.56
N VAL A 186 21.25 0.85 -3.24
CA VAL A 186 22.30 0.62 -4.25
C VAL A 186 21.94 -0.53 -5.18
N ALA A 187 21.41 -1.63 -4.66
CA ALA A 187 20.94 -2.74 -5.49
C ALA A 187 19.85 -2.29 -6.46
N SER A 188 18.89 -1.49 -6.00
CA SER A 188 17.82 -0.96 -6.85
C SER A 188 18.35 -0.07 -7.98
N LEU A 189 19.29 0.83 -7.66
CA LEU A 189 19.94 1.68 -8.66
C LEU A 189 20.75 0.85 -9.66
N ALA A 190 21.43 -0.21 -9.20
CA ALA A 190 22.18 -1.11 -10.06
C ALA A 190 21.30 -1.92 -11.02
N LEU A 191 20.03 -2.15 -10.66
CA LEU A 191 19.02 -2.77 -11.52
C LEU A 191 18.40 -1.78 -12.53
N GLY A 192 18.82 -0.51 -12.53
CA GLY A 192 18.36 0.52 -13.45
C GLY A 192 17.19 1.38 -12.94
N ALA A 193 16.71 1.18 -11.72
CA ALA A 193 15.71 2.08 -11.14
C ALA A 193 16.32 3.48 -10.90
N GLY A 194 15.51 4.53 -11.08
CA GLY A 194 15.91 5.91 -10.79
C GLY A 194 15.78 6.28 -9.32
N ALA A 195 14.97 5.54 -8.55
CA ALA A 195 14.79 5.74 -7.12
C ALA A 195 14.26 4.46 -6.44
N ALA A 196 14.11 4.52 -5.11
CA ALA A 196 13.50 3.47 -4.30
C ALA A 196 12.36 4.03 -3.43
N GLN A 197 11.32 3.23 -3.22
CA GLN A 197 10.21 3.51 -2.31
C GLN A 197 10.22 2.48 -1.17
N LEU A 198 10.39 2.97 0.05
CA LEU A 198 10.53 2.17 1.26
C LEU A 198 9.27 2.35 2.12
N GLY A 199 8.57 1.24 2.40
CA GLY A 199 7.38 1.23 3.26
C GLY A 199 7.72 0.80 4.68
N THR A 200 8.04 -0.48 4.86
CA THR A 200 8.29 -1.10 6.18
C THR A 200 9.37 -0.39 6.99
N ALA A 201 10.45 0.10 6.37
CA ALA A 201 11.49 0.84 7.09
C ALA A 201 10.96 2.12 7.76
N TYR A 202 10.08 2.86 7.09
CA TYR A 202 9.48 4.07 7.67
C TYR A 202 8.31 3.75 8.61
N LEU A 203 7.67 2.59 8.47
CA LEU A 203 6.55 2.19 9.32
C LEU A 203 6.94 2.08 10.81
N THR A 204 8.18 1.69 11.10
CA THR A 204 8.71 1.55 12.47
C THR A 204 9.40 2.80 13.02
N THR A 205 9.35 3.92 12.29
CA THR A 205 9.91 5.20 12.77
C THR A 205 9.05 5.86 13.86
N ASN A 206 9.64 6.81 14.58
CA ASN A 206 8.96 7.55 15.64
C ASN A 206 7.78 8.39 15.12
N GLU A 207 7.91 8.95 13.92
CA GLU A 207 6.90 9.80 13.29
C GLU A 207 5.74 9.01 12.64
N SER A 208 5.91 7.71 12.44
CA SER A 208 4.84 6.85 11.91
C SER A 208 3.65 6.81 12.88
N GLY A 209 2.45 7.06 12.36
CA GLY A 209 1.19 6.98 13.11
C GLY A 209 0.69 5.56 13.38
N ALA A 210 1.49 4.53 13.10
CA ALA A 210 1.17 3.16 13.50
C ALA A 210 1.21 3.03 15.04
N ASP A 211 0.35 2.18 15.59
CA ASP A 211 0.35 1.85 17.02
C ASP A 211 1.68 1.15 17.39
N ASP A 212 2.24 1.48 18.55
CA ASP A 212 3.54 0.95 18.98
C ASP A 212 3.53 -0.57 19.11
N LYS A 213 2.39 -1.19 19.42
CA LYS A 213 2.28 -2.66 19.41
C LYS A 213 2.51 -3.23 18.02
N ILE A 214 1.99 -2.58 16.98
CA ILE A 214 2.19 -2.99 15.59
C ILE A 214 3.65 -2.81 15.18
N LYS A 215 4.29 -1.71 15.60
CA LYS A 215 5.73 -1.49 15.35
C LYS A 215 6.57 -2.58 16.01
N ASN A 216 6.28 -2.91 17.27
CA ASN A 216 7.00 -3.95 18.01
C ASN A 216 6.84 -5.33 17.38
N GLU A 217 5.62 -5.72 16.97
CA GLU A 217 5.39 -6.99 16.25
C GLU A 217 6.23 -7.07 14.96
N ILE A 218 6.42 -5.96 14.24
CA ILE A 218 7.29 -5.92 13.06
C ILE A 218 8.75 -6.14 13.43
N ILE A 219 9.23 -5.47 14.47
CA ILE A 219 10.64 -5.52 14.91
C ILE A 219 10.99 -6.92 15.44
N GLU A 220 10.06 -7.55 16.16
CA GLU A 220 10.26 -8.88 16.75
C GLU A 220 10.08 -10.03 15.74
N SER A 221 9.50 -9.75 14.56
CA SER A 221 9.25 -10.76 13.54
C SER A 221 10.47 -11.10 12.67
N SER A 222 10.37 -12.24 11.97
CA SER A 222 11.32 -12.70 10.96
C SER A 222 10.76 -12.60 9.54
N GLU A 223 11.64 -12.70 8.55
CA GLU A 223 11.27 -12.67 7.12
C GLU A 223 10.25 -13.76 6.75
N THR A 224 10.27 -14.89 7.46
CA THR A 224 9.39 -16.04 7.24
C THR A 224 8.02 -15.90 7.89
N ASP A 225 7.82 -14.91 8.77
CA ASP A 225 6.54 -14.69 9.44
C ASP A 225 5.56 -13.91 8.56
N THR A 226 6.03 -13.30 7.48
CA THR A 226 5.16 -12.55 6.56
C THR A 226 4.48 -13.45 5.53
N ILE A 227 3.20 -13.19 5.27
CA ILE A 227 2.38 -13.93 4.31
C ILE A 227 1.54 -12.97 3.47
N LEU A 228 1.22 -13.38 2.23
CA LEU A 228 0.19 -12.74 1.43
C LEU A 228 -1.20 -13.27 1.82
N THR A 229 -2.10 -12.37 2.15
CA THR A 229 -3.47 -12.70 2.55
C THR A 229 -4.49 -11.71 2.00
N ASN A 230 -5.69 -12.18 1.68
CA ASN A 230 -6.81 -11.34 1.30
C ASN A 230 -7.81 -11.12 2.46
N VAL A 231 -7.65 -11.82 3.58
CA VAL A 231 -8.71 -11.98 4.59
C VAL A 231 -9.11 -10.70 5.30
N PHE A 232 -8.24 -9.70 5.35
CA PHE A 232 -8.57 -8.42 5.96
C PHE A 232 -9.34 -7.50 5.02
N SER A 233 -9.01 -7.49 3.73
CA SER A 233 -9.44 -6.42 2.83
C SER A 233 -10.19 -6.88 1.58
N GLY A 234 -10.06 -8.16 1.22
CA GLY A 234 -10.57 -8.73 -0.03
C GLY A 234 -9.61 -8.61 -1.21
N LYS A 235 -8.47 -7.93 -1.02
CA LYS A 235 -7.36 -7.88 -1.97
C LYS A 235 -6.08 -8.37 -1.30
N LEU A 236 -5.23 -9.01 -2.08
CA LEU A 236 -4.00 -9.62 -1.60
C LEU A 236 -3.07 -8.55 -1.00
N ALA A 237 -2.63 -8.75 0.23
CA ALA A 237 -1.75 -7.85 0.95
C ALA A 237 -0.76 -8.65 1.80
N ARG A 238 0.49 -8.17 1.91
CA ARG A 238 1.52 -8.80 2.74
C ARG A 238 1.51 -8.22 4.15
N GLY A 239 1.42 -9.10 5.14
CA GLY A 239 1.56 -8.78 6.55
C GLY A 239 2.07 -9.94 7.36
N ILE A 240 2.23 -9.73 8.65
CA ILE A 240 2.66 -10.77 9.59
C ILE A 240 1.51 -11.76 9.80
N MET A 241 1.84 -13.05 9.76
CA MET A 241 0.94 -14.14 10.11
C MET A 241 0.48 -13.99 11.55
N ASN A 242 -0.83 -14.02 11.77
CA ASN A 242 -1.41 -14.02 13.11
C ASN A 242 -2.65 -14.91 13.17
N GLU A 243 -3.29 -14.98 14.35
CA GLU A 243 -4.44 -15.86 14.58
C GLU A 243 -5.60 -15.58 13.61
N PHE A 244 -5.93 -14.31 13.37
CA PHE A 244 -7.00 -13.96 12.43
C PHE A 244 -6.67 -14.41 11.02
N VAL A 245 -5.42 -14.22 10.57
CA VAL A 245 -4.97 -14.73 9.27
C VAL A 245 -5.09 -16.25 9.23
N HIS A 246 -4.54 -16.96 10.20
CA HIS A 246 -4.57 -18.41 10.26
C HIS A 246 -6.01 -18.96 10.14
N ASN A 247 -6.91 -18.45 10.98
CA ASN A 247 -8.30 -18.89 11.05
C ASN A 247 -9.08 -18.53 9.78
N MET A 248 -8.94 -17.30 9.28
CA MET A 248 -9.69 -16.84 8.12
C MET A 248 -9.15 -17.37 6.80
N ASN A 249 -7.90 -17.85 6.75
CA ASN A 249 -7.32 -18.41 5.53
C ASN A 249 -8.04 -19.70 5.09
N LEU A 250 -8.67 -20.42 6.04
CA LEU A 250 -9.58 -21.54 5.75
C LEU A 250 -10.76 -21.14 4.86
N TYR A 251 -11.10 -19.84 4.84
CA TYR A 251 -12.19 -19.26 4.06
C TYR A 251 -11.70 -18.29 2.98
N SER A 252 -10.40 -18.27 2.65
CA SER A 252 -9.79 -17.30 1.71
C SER A 252 -10.50 -17.23 0.34
N LYS A 253 -11.00 -18.37 -0.17
CA LYS A 253 -11.78 -18.45 -1.42
C LYS A 253 -13.21 -17.91 -1.32
N GLN A 254 -13.72 -17.73 -0.11
CA GLN A 254 -15.05 -17.18 0.18
C GLN A 254 -14.98 -15.70 0.60
N VAL A 255 -13.77 -15.13 0.68
CA VAL A 255 -13.57 -13.74 1.04
C VAL A 255 -14.12 -12.83 -0.06
N PRO A 256 -15.06 -11.91 0.26
CA PRO A 256 -15.54 -10.94 -0.70
C PRO A 256 -14.39 -10.05 -1.20
N PRO A 257 -14.42 -9.61 -2.48
CA PRO A 257 -13.39 -8.76 -3.03
C PRO A 257 -13.33 -7.39 -2.36
N TYR A 258 -12.19 -6.70 -2.51
CA TYR A 258 -12.01 -5.33 -2.05
C TYR A 258 -12.98 -4.34 -2.71
N PRO A 259 -13.47 -3.32 -1.99
CA PRO A 259 -13.28 -3.04 -0.56
C PRO A 259 -14.28 -3.71 0.39
N LEU A 260 -15.17 -4.59 -0.08
CA LEU A 260 -16.25 -5.10 0.78
C LEU A 260 -15.71 -5.81 2.03
N GLN A 261 -14.74 -6.70 1.89
CA GLN A 261 -14.14 -7.35 3.06
C GLN A 261 -13.44 -6.34 3.97
N ASN A 262 -12.76 -5.34 3.42
CA ASN A 262 -12.17 -4.26 4.21
C ASN A 262 -13.23 -3.60 5.10
N GLN A 263 -14.40 -3.27 4.55
CA GLN A 263 -15.51 -2.69 5.31
C GLN A 263 -16.03 -3.63 6.40
N LEU A 264 -16.17 -4.92 6.10
CA LEU A 264 -16.68 -5.92 7.04
C LEU A 264 -15.75 -6.17 8.24
N THR A 265 -14.44 -6.01 8.05
CA THR A 265 -13.42 -6.25 9.09
C THR A 265 -12.95 -4.99 9.82
N THR A 266 -13.17 -3.77 9.28
CA THR A 266 -12.64 -2.52 9.86
C THR A 266 -12.93 -2.34 11.34
N GLN A 267 -14.17 -2.55 11.79
CA GLN A 267 -14.52 -2.39 13.22
C GLN A 267 -13.87 -3.48 14.08
N ILE A 268 -13.73 -4.71 13.57
CA ILE A 268 -13.04 -5.80 14.27
C ILE A 268 -11.57 -5.42 14.48
N ARG A 269 -10.86 -5.05 13.41
CA ARG A 269 -9.44 -4.68 13.45
C ARG A 269 -9.18 -3.49 14.37
N LYS A 270 -10.04 -2.45 14.29
CA LYS A 270 -9.94 -1.26 15.13
C LYS A 270 -10.15 -1.60 16.61
N SER A 271 -11.24 -2.31 16.94
CA SER A 271 -11.57 -2.65 18.33
C SER A 271 -10.58 -3.66 18.93
N ALA A 272 -10.07 -4.60 18.12
CA ALA A 272 -9.00 -5.50 18.53
C ALA A 272 -7.74 -4.72 18.94
N LEU A 273 -7.28 -3.78 18.10
CA LEU A 273 -6.11 -2.97 18.41
C LEU A 273 -6.31 -2.10 19.66
N GLU A 274 -7.48 -1.45 19.80
CA GLU A 274 -7.83 -0.66 21.00
C GLU A 274 -7.79 -1.51 22.29
N LYS A 275 -8.15 -2.80 22.21
CA LYS A 275 -8.07 -3.75 23.33
C LYS A 275 -6.69 -4.42 23.47
N GLY A 276 -5.78 -4.18 22.54
CA GLY A 276 -4.43 -4.75 22.54
C GLY A 276 -4.30 -6.15 21.93
N TYR A 277 -5.31 -6.62 21.19
CA TYR A 277 -5.28 -7.90 20.48
C TYR A 277 -4.61 -7.76 19.10
N THR A 278 -3.27 -7.79 19.06
CA THR A 278 -2.50 -7.71 17.81
C THR A 278 -2.75 -8.92 16.89
N GLU A 279 -3.16 -10.05 17.48
CA GLU A 279 -3.52 -11.28 16.80
C GLU A 279 -4.77 -11.17 15.92
N TRP A 280 -5.59 -10.14 16.13
CA TRP A 280 -6.86 -9.91 15.41
C TRP A 280 -6.89 -8.64 14.55
N THR A 281 -5.74 -8.01 14.33
CA THR A 281 -5.61 -6.87 13.42
C THR A 281 -4.62 -7.16 12.30
N HIS A 282 -4.47 -6.22 11.39
CA HIS A 282 -3.55 -6.31 10.26
C HIS A 282 -2.21 -5.69 10.66
N ILE A 283 -1.12 -6.40 10.40
CA ILE A 283 0.24 -5.91 10.61
C ILE A 283 0.94 -5.94 9.25
N TRP A 284 0.77 -4.87 8.47
CA TRP A 284 1.36 -4.81 7.13
C TRP A 284 2.86 -4.63 7.20
N SER A 285 3.60 -5.57 6.59
CA SER A 285 5.05 -5.55 6.58
C SER A 285 5.59 -6.30 5.37
N GLY A 286 6.70 -5.83 4.82
CA GLY A 286 7.46 -6.51 3.77
C GLY A 286 8.32 -7.63 4.33
N GLN A 287 9.03 -8.35 3.47
CA GLN A 287 9.80 -9.53 3.89
C GLN A 287 11.09 -9.22 4.68
N SER A 288 11.50 -7.96 4.81
CA SER A 288 12.80 -7.59 5.37
C SER A 288 12.73 -7.12 6.83
N THR A 289 11.88 -7.77 7.64
CA THR A 289 11.56 -7.35 9.03
C THR A 289 12.77 -7.36 9.97
N ARG A 290 13.73 -8.27 9.78
CA ARG A 290 14.99 -8.27 10.57
C ARG A 290 15.86 -7.02 10.42
N LEU A 291 15.57 -6.19 9.42
CA LEU A 291 16.24 -4.91 9.19
C LEU A 291 15.43 -3.72 9.71
N ALA A 292 14.25 -3.97 10.29
CA ALA A 292 13.44 -2.93 10.89
C ALA A 292 14.09 -2.45 12.19
N ASP A 293 14.05 -1.14 12.42
CA ASP A 293 14.58 -0.50 13.61
C ASP A 293 13.70 0.70 13.97
N THR A 294 13.77 1.15 15.22
CA THR A 294 13.09 2.35 15.70
C THR A 294 14.06 3.52 15.71
N VAL A 295 13.89 4.39 14.73
CA VAL A 295 14.69 5.61 14.56
C VAL A 295 13.80 6.76 14.07
N ASP A 296 14.26 7.99 14.22
CA ASP A 296 13.60 9.15 13.59
C ASP A 296 13.66 9.02 12.07
N ALA A 297 12.57 9.37 11.38
CA ALA A 297 12.45 9.25 9.93
C ALA A 297 13.54 10.05 9.20
N ALA A 298 13.85 11.26 9.68
CA ALA A 298 14.93 12.06 9.11
C ALA A 298 16.31 11.42 9.28
N GLN A 299 16.54 10.72 10.40
CA GLN A 299 17.79 10.00 10.64
C GLN A 299 17.88 8.74 9.78
N LEU A 300 16.77 8.00 9.63
CA LEU A 300 16.69 6.86 8.73
C LEU A 300 17.06 7.25 7.30
N THR A 301 16.50 8.35 6.77
CA THR A 301 16.84 8.84 5.42
C THR A 301 18.34 9.14 5.31
N LYS A 302 18.93 9.83 6.30
CA LYS A 302 20.38 10.12 6.30
C LYS A 302 21.21 8.85 6.32
N ASN A 303 20.84 7.85 7.12
CA ASN A 303 21.54 6.58 7.22
C ASN A 303 21.54 5.86 5.86
N ILE A 304 20.37 5.73 5.23
CA ILE A 304 20.23 5.10 3.91
C ILE A 304 21.16 5.75 2.87
N ILE A 305 21.16 7.09 2.79
CA ILE A 305 21.98 7.81 1.82
C ILE A 305 23.47 7.67 2.12
N ASN A 306 23.88 7.82 3.38
CA ASN A 306 25.28 7.67 3.78
C ASN A 306 25.81 6.26 3.50
N ASP A 307 25.02 5.24 3.78
CA ASP A 307 25.37 3.85 3.52
C ASP A 307 25.49 3.59 2.01
N ALA A 308 24.56 4.10 1.21
CA ALA A 308 24.62 3.98 -0.25
C ALA A 308 25.88 4.64 -0.82
N VAL A 309 26.20 5.87 -0.40
CA VAL A 309 27.42 6.59 -0.84
C VAL A 309 28.68 5.82 -0.46
N LYS A 310 28.78 5.29 0.77
CA LYS A 310 29.91 4.46 1.19
C LYS A 310 30.06 3.21 0.33
N ILE A 311 28.97 2.51 0.03
CA ILE A 311 28.98 1.29 -0.79
C ILE A 311 29.45 1.59 -2.21
N ILE A 312 28.99 2.70 -2.80
CA ILE A 312 29.37 3.10 -4.16
C ILE A 312 30.85 3.51 -4.22
N ASN A 313 31.33 4.27 -3.23
CA ASN A 313 32.70 4.79 -3.22
C ASN A 313 33.76 3.77 -2.77
N ASN A 314 33.36 2.68 -2.11
CA ASN A 314 34.27 1.60 -1.69
C ASN A 314 34.41 0.47 -2.75
N LYS A 315 33.96 0.73 -3.98
CA LYS A 315 34.19 -0.11 -5.16
C LYS A 315 35.19 0.57 -6.09
#